data_AF-A0A1H5BLW7-F1
#
_entry.id   AF-A0A1H5BLW7-F1
#
_cell.length_a   1.000
_cell.length_b   1.000
_cell.length_c   1.000
_cell.angle_alpha   90.00
_cell.angle_beta   90.00
_cell.angle_gamma   90.00
#
_symmetry.space_group_name_H-M   'P 1'
#
loop_
_entity.id
_entity.type
_entity.pdbx_description
1 polymer ?
#
loop_
_entity_poly.entity_id
_entity_poly.type
_entity_poly.pdbx_seq_one_letter_code
_entity_poly.pdbx_strand_id
1 'polypeptide(L)'
;MSVVSGAAADADALWEALDGLPLIAIPTTSGTGAETNGFGVIEDTAACRKVYLGHPSVKPRIALLDPELTLGLPARITAATGIDALVHGIESLASRGANPVSVAYATQAVAMVGRWLPVAHRDGSDLEARAQLMLGAHLAGEALTISGLGLVHGIGHALTAHTGTPHGIALASVLEEVLEFSAPNAREAYEQTARALRLAPPADGDWARAAIDAVREISGELGIKQPLRELGVRPDLLPPIASGALADAVTRNAPRQPTEQDIHGILESAF
;
A
#
# COMPACT_ATOMS: atom_id res chain seq x y z
N MET A 1 24.24 18.77 -20.01
CA MET A 1 23.26 19.77 -19.52
C MET A 1 21.88 19.18 -19.73
N SER A 2 21.05 19.16 -18.67
CA SER A 2 19.66 18.70 -18.63
C SER A 2 19.45 17.17 -18.68
N VAL A 3 18.63 16.54 -17.84
CA VAL A 3 17.52 17.03 -17.00
C VAL A 3 17.48 16.21 -15.70
N VAL A 4 17.69 16.85 -14.55
CA VAL A 4 17.14 16.37 -13.27
C VAL A 4 15.74 16.96 -13.21
N SER A 5 14.70 16.14 -13.36
CA SER A 5 13.34 16.54 -12.99
C SER A 5 12.50 15.31 -12.65
N GLY A 6 12.26 15.15 -11.35
CA GLY A 6 11.38 14.15 -10.79
C GLY A 6 11.37 14.36 -9.29
N ALA A 7 10.33 15.02 -8.79
CA ALA A 7 10.17 15.39 -7.39
C ALA A 7 9.97 14.16 -6.48
N ALA A 8 11.02 13.38 -6.30
CA ALA A 8 11.12 12.27 -5.36
C ALA A 8 12.49 12.36 -4.66
N ALA A 9 12.74 13.52 -4.03
CA ALA A 9 13.92 13.79 -3.21
C ALA A 9 13.75 15.17 -2.55
N ASP A 10 12.87 15.29 -1.55
CA ASP A 10 12.81 16.52 -0.75
C ASP A 10 13.88 16.54 0.36
N ALA A 11 14.79 15.58 0.30
CA ALA A 11 15.68 15.14 1.36
C ALA A 11 17.14 15.19 0.90
N ASP A 12 17.40 14.96 -0.39
CA ASP A 12 18.73 15.07 -1.00
C ASP A 12 19.31 16.49 -0.93
N ALA A 13 18.45 17.50 -0.75
CA ALA A 13 18.86 18.89 -0.50
C ALA A 13 19.13 19.19 0.99
N LEU A 14 18.73 18.30 1.90
CA LEU A 14 18.83 18.48 3.35
C LEU A 14 20.14 17.91 3.94
N TRP A 15 20.80 16.97 3.25
CA TRP A 15 22.09 16.39 3.67
C TRP A 15 22.90 15.85 2.50
N GLU A 16 24.21 15.72 2.70
CA GLU A 16 25.09 14.96 1.81
C GLU A 16 24.88 13.45 2.09
N ALA A 17 24.34 12.72 1.11
CA ALA A 17 24.10 11.29 1.25
C ALA A 17 25.45 10.53 1.28
N LEU A 18 25.72 9.88 2.41
CA LEU A 18 26.85 8.97 2.57
C LEU A 18 26.40 7.53 2.41
N ASP A 19 27.33 6.65 2.07
CA ASP A 19 27.06 5.23 2.02
C ASP A 19 26.62 4.68 3.38
N GLY A 20 25.48 3.97 3.38
CA GLY A 20 25.01 3.21 4.53
C GLY A 20 25.88 1.97 4.79
N LEU A 21 25.84 1.48 6.04
CA LEU A 21 26.43 0.19 6.38
C LEU A 21 25.61 -0.96 5.76
N PRO A 22 26.21 -2.13 5.45
CA PRO A 22 25.46 -3.29 4.99
C PRO A 22 24.35 -3.68 5.98
N LEU A 23 23.13 -3.87 5.48
CA LEU A 23 21.96 -4.21 6.28
C LEU A 23 21.49 -5.66 6.04
N ILE A 24 21.10 -6.34 7.11
CA ILE A 24 20.34 -7.59 7.09
C ILE A 24 18.97 -7.27 7.70
N ALA A 25 17.91 -7.51 6.94
CA ALA A 25 16.53 -7.29 7.40
C ALA A 25 15.90 -8.62 7.82
N ILE A 26 15.27 -8.62 9.00
CA ILE A 26 14.52 -9.77 9.53
C ILE A 26 13.11 -9.25 9.85
N PRO A 27 12.21 -9.19 8.85
CA PRO A 27 10.88 -8.64 9.07
C PRO A 27 10.07 -9.53 10.03
N THR A 28 9.37 -8.89 10.96
CA THR A 28 8.51 -9.57 11.95
C THR A 28 7.03 -9.29 11.70
N THR A 29 6.70 -8.72 10.54
CA THR A 29 5.35 -8.41 10.06
C THR A 29 5.25 -8.75 8.58
N SER A 30 4.05 -9.09 8.12
CA SER A 30 3.77 -9.35 6.70
C SER A 30 2.96 -8.20 6.13
N GLY A 31 3.65 -7.10 5.76
CA GLY A 31 3.00 -5.91 5.20
C GLY A 31 3.90 -5.03 4.37
N THR A 32 4.77 -4.27 5.05
CA THR A 32 5.49 -3.15 4.44
C THR A 32 6.39 -3.53 3.26
N GLY A 33 6.94 -4.75 3.26
CA GLY A 33 7.94 -5.17 2.27
C GLY A 33 9.21 -4.31 2.32
N ALA A 34 9.47 -3.61 3.44
CA ALA A 34 10.60 -2.69 3.57
C ALA A 34 11.96 -3.38 3.42
N GLU A 35 12.01 -4.70 3.60
CA GLU A 35 13.21 -5.50 3.40
C GLU A 35 13.67 -5.58 1.93
N THR A 36 12.84 -5.17 0.97
CA THR A 36 13.12 -5.29 -0.48
C THR A 36 13.67 -4.02 -1.11
N ASN A 37 13.59 -2.88 -0.41
CA ASN A 37 13.80 -1.57 -1.01
C ASN A 37 14.84 -0.74 -0.26
N GLY A 38 15.34 0.30 -0.93
CA GLY A 38 16.35 1.21 -0.41
C GLY A 38 15.77 2.55 0.05
N PHE A 39 14.50 2.56 0.48
CA PHE A 39 13.79 3.75 0.92
C PHE A 39 13.37 3.64 2.37
N GLY A 40 13.74 4.63 3.18
CA GLY A 40 13.17 4.86 4.51
C GLY A 40 12.11 5.94 4.43
N VAL A 41 11.04 5.82 5.22
CA VAL A 41 10.05 6.88 5.40
C VAL A 41 10.14 7.38 6.83
N ILE A 42 10.48 8.66 6.99
CA ILE A 42 10.51 9.32 8.30
C ILE A 42 9.38 10.33 8.38
N GLU A 43 8.82 10.50 9.57
CA GLU A 43 7.81 11.51 9.83
C GLU A 43 8.48 12.84 10.22
N ASP A 44 8.23 13.88 9.45
CA ASP A 44 8.51 15.26 9.84
C ASP A 44 7.29 15.81 10.58
N THR A 45 7.35 15.72 11.91
CA THR A 45 6.27 16.16 12.79
C THR A 45 6.08 17.68 12.78
N ALA A 46 7.10 18.46 12.41
CA ALA A 46 6.99 19.92 12.33
C ALA A 46 6.24 20.36 11.06
N ALA A 47 6.47 19.67 9.94
CA ALA A 47 5.80 19.92 8.67
C ALA A 47 4.56 19.03 8.43
N CYS A 48 4.19 18.17 9.39
CA CYS A 48 3.07 17.23 9.32
C CYS A 48 3.06 16.40 8.03
N ARG A 49 4.21 15.83 7.65
CA ARG A 49 4.35 15.07 6.40
C ARG A 49 5.32 13.90 6.53
N LYS A 50 5.18 12.92 5.63
CA LYS A 50 6.16 11.86 5.44
C LYS A 50 7.27 12.32 4.50
N VAL A 51 8.51 12.03 4.86
CA VAL A 51 9.72 12.34 4.09
C VAL A 51 10.39 11.03 3.69
N TYR A 52 10.64 10.88 2.40
CA TYR A 52 11.30 9.72 1.83
C TYR A 52 12.81 9.93 1.78
N LEU A 53 13.55 8.93 2.28
CA LEU A 53 15.01 8.87 2.27
C LEU A 53 15.43 7.70 1.40
N GLY A 54 16.02 7.98 0.24
CA GLY A 54 16.47 6.93 -0.67
C GLY A 54 17.98 6.88 -0.78
N HIS A 55 18.59 5.71 -0.61
CA HIS A 55 19.98 5.51 -1.02
C HIS A 55 20.23 4.06 -1.44
N PRO A 56 20.92 3.79 -2.56
CA PRO A 56 21.15 2.41 -3.01
C PRO A 56 21.85 1.51 -1.97
N SER A 57 22.73 2.07 -1.14
CA SER A 57 23.43 1.30 -0.11
C SER A 57 22.60 0.99 1.14
N VAL A 58 21.40 1.55 1.30
CA VAL A 58 20.48 1.18 2.40
C VAL A 58 19.47 0.10 2.02
N LYS A 59 19.47 -0.40 0.77
CA LYS A 59 18.73 -1.62 0.44
C LYS A 59 19.35 -2.82 1.19
N PRO A 60 18.57 -3.59 1.97
CA PRO A 60 19.09 -4.77 2.65
C PRO A 60 19.80 -5.73 1.69
N ARG A 61 20.97 -6.21 2.11
CA ARG A 61 21.76 -7.19 1.35
C ARG A 61 21.19 -8.59 1.48
N ILE A 62 20.54 -8.86 2.61
CA ILE A 62 19.89 -10.11 2.95
C ILE A 62 18.56 -9.77 3.62
N ALA A 63 17.48 -10.41 3.16
CA ALA A 63 16.22 -10.48 3.86
C ALA A 63 16.02 -11.92 4.36
N LEU A 64 15.86 -12.10 5.68
CA LEU A 64 15.58 -13.40 6.28
C LEU A 64 14.09 -13.49 6.59
N LEU A 65 13.35 -14.23 5.76
CA LEU A 65 11.92 -14.42 5.96
C LEU A 65 11.70 -15.65 6.86
N ASP A 66 11.53 -15.40 8.16
CA ASP A 66 11.20 -16.42 9.15
C ASP A 66 9.76 -16.22 9.67
N PRO A 67 8.80 -17.08 9.25
CA PRO A 67 7.41 -16.93 9.65
C PRO A 67 7.16 -17.21 11.13
N GLU A 68 8.05 -17.92 11.84
CA GLU A 68 7.90 -18.15 13.28
C GLU A 68 7.92 -16.83 14.07
N LEU A 69 8.65 -15.84 13.56
CA LEU A 69 8.72 -14.49 14.15
C LEU A 69 7.41 -13.69 14.00
N THR A 70 6.45 -14.20 13.23
CA THR A 70 5.15 -13.56 13.00
C THR A 70 4.00 -14.21 13.80
N LEU A 71 4.21 -15.38 14.40
CA LEU A 71 3.18 -16.13 15.14
C LEU A 71 2.58 -15.32 16.30
N GLY A 72 3.38 -14.46 16.92
CA GLY A 72 2.96 -13.59 18.03
C GLY A 72 2.16 -12.34 17.63
N LEU A 73 1.99 -12.06 16.33
CA LEU A 73 1.27 -10.87 15.89
C LEU A 73 -0.22 -10.96 16.21
N PRO A 74 -0.80 -9.96 16.90
CA PRO A 74 -2.24 -9.89 17.11
C PRO A 74 -3.01 -9.89 15.79
N ALA A 75 -4.22 -10.45 15.79
CA ALA A 75 -5.09 -10.51 14.60
C ALA A 75 -5.30 -9.13 13.94
N ARG A 76 -5.48 -8.08 14.75
CA ARG A 76 -5.63 -6.69 14.26
C ARG A 76 -4.39 -6.18 13.53
N ILE A 77 -3.19 -6.51 14.03
CA ILE A 77 -1.94 -6.10 13.37
C ILE A 77 -1.75 -6.90 12.08
N THR A 78 -2.06 -8.19 12.12
CA THR A 78 -2.03 -9.07 10.93
C THR A 78 -2.96 -8.54 9.83
N ALA A 79 -4.18 -8.13 10.18
CA ALA A 79 -5.12 -7.49 9.26
C ALA A 79 -4.57 -6.19 8.68
N ALA A 80 -4.08 -5.28 9.53
CA ALA A 80 -3.55 -3.99 9.10
C ALA A 80 -2.35 -4.15 8.15
N THR A 81 -1.36 -4.96 8.52
CA THR A 81 -0.17 -5.18 7.68
C THR A 81 -0.50 -6.01 6.44
N GLY A 82 -1.40 -6.98 6.53
CA GLY A 82 -1.79 -7.76 5.37
C GLY A 82 -2.55 -6.94 4.32
N ILE A 83 -3.45 -6.04 4.74
CA ILE A 83 -4.13 -5.13 3.82
C ILE A 83 -3.12 -4.21 3.15
N ASP A 84 -2.14 -3.68 3.88
CA ASP A 84 -1.04 -2.90 3.33
C ASP A 84 -0.34 -3.65 2.17
N ALA A 85 0.05 -4.92 2.40
CA ALA A 85 0.62 -5.78 1.34
C ALA A 85 -0.34 -6.05 0.16
N LEU A 86 -1.64 -6.22 0.42
CA LEU A 86 -2.62 -6.42 -0.64
C LEU A 86 -2.75 -5.16 -1.51
N VAL A 87 -2.80 -3.98 -0.88
CA VAL A 87 -2.87 -2.68 -1.55
C VAL A 87 -1.60 -2.41 -2.34
N HIS A 88 -0.41 -2.74 -1.82
CA HIS A 88 0.83 -2.71 -2.58
C HIS A 88 0.71 -3.48 -3.89
N GLY A 89 0.23 -4.73 -3.86
CA GLY A 89 0.01 -5.53 -5.07
C GLY A 89 -0.98 -4.88 -6.03
N ILE A 90 -2.13 -4.43 -5.55
CA ILE A 90 -3.18 -3.83 -6.40
C ILE A 90 -2.71 -2.52 -7.03
N GLU A 91 -2.07 -1.63 -6.25
CA GLU A 91 -1.54 -0.37 -6.75
C GLU A 91 -0.36 -0.60 -7.69
N SER A 92 0.48 -1.61 -7.45
CA SER A 92 1.55 -1.98 -8.38
C SER A 92 1.03 -2.48 -9.72
N LEU A 93 -0.08 -3.23 -9.75
CA LEU A 93 -0.74 -3.60 -11.01
C LEU A 93 -1.33 -2.39 -11.73
N ALA A 94 -1.89 -1.45 -10.98
CA ALA A 94 -2.59 -0.28 -11.52
C ALA A 94 -1.65 0.92 -11.80
N SER A 95 -0.40 0.87 -11.34
CA SER A 95 0.53 1.98 -11.42
C SER A 95 0.90 2.32 -12.87
N ARG A 96 1.06 3.61 -13.17
CA ARG A 96 1.65 4.11 -14.42
C ARG A 96 3.12 3.70 -14.60
N GLY A 97 3.79 3.33 -13.51
CA GLY A 97 5.15 2.77 -13.50
C GLY A 97 5.20 1.24 -13.67
N ALA A 98 4.06 0.57 -13.81
CA ALA A 98 4.01 -0.88 -13.96
C ALA A 98 4.77 -1.35 -15.22
N ASN A 99 5.49 -2.46 -15.07
CA ASN A 99 6.16 -3.15 -16.16
C ASN A 99 6.01 -4.67 -16.00
N PRO A 100 6.39 -5.50 -16.99
CA PRO A 100 6.17 -6.95 -16.91
C PRO A 100 6.74 -7.63 -15.67
N VAL A 101 7.83 -7.11 -15.09
CA VAL A 101 8.44 -7.66 -13.87
C VAL A 101 7.62 -7.29 -12.65
N SER A 102 7.26 -6.00 -12.48
CA SER A 102 6.42 -5.58 -11.35
C SER A 102 5.06 -6.26 -11.39
N VAL A 103 4.47 -6.42 -12.58
CA VAL A 103 3.18 -7.10 -12.78
C VAL A 103 3.27 -8.57 -12.38
N ALA A 104 4.37 -9.26 -12.68
CA ALA A 104 4.57 -10.65 -12.27
C ALA A 104 4.62 -10.79 -10.74
N TYR A 105 5.39 -9.93 -10.06
CA TYR A 105 5.44 -9.91 -8.59
C TYR A 105 4.09 -9.52 -7.98
N ALA A 106 3.46 -8.46 -8.48
CA ALA A 106 2.21 -7.95 -7.95
C ALA A 106 1.07 -8.97 -8.12
N THR A 107 0.97 -9.64 -9.27
CA THR A 107 -0.04 -10.68 -9.51
C THR A 107 0.10 -11.82 -8.50
N GLN A 108 1.34 -12.29 -8.28
CA GLN A 108 1.59 -13.36 -7.32
C GLN A 108 1.35 -12.89 -5.89
N ALA A 109 1.73 -11.65 -5.55
CA ALA A 109 1.47 -11.06 -4.24
C ALA A 109 -0.04 -10.99 -3.95
N VAL A 110 -0.84 -10.45 -4.87
CA VAL A 110 -2.32 -10.39 -4.73
C VAL A 110 -2.91 -11.78 -4.53
N ALA A 111 -2.48 -12.77 -5.32
CA ALA A 111 -2.97 -14.14 -5.21
C ALA A 111 -2.63 -14.77 -3.85
N MET A 112 -1.42 -14.55 -3.33
CA MET A 112 -0.98 -15.10 -2.06
C MET A 112 -1.62 -14.38 -0.88
N VAL A 113 -1.54 -13.05 -0.84
CA VAL A 113 -2.07 -12.23 0.24
C VAL A 113 -3.58 -12.37 0.32
N GLY A 114 -4.30 -12.24 -0.80
CA GLY A 114 -5.77 -12.35 -0.82
C GLY A 114 -6.27 -13.72 -0.34
N ARG A 115 -5.50 -14.79 -0.56
CA ARG A 115 -5.84 -16.14 -0.07
C ARG A 115 -5.50 -16.35 1.40
N TRP A 116 -4.31 -15.93 1.82
CA TRP A 116 -3.74 -16.35 3.11
C TRP A 116 -3.94 -15.34 4.23
N LEU A 117 -4.20 -14.08 3.91
CA LEU A 117 -4.50 -13.06 4.91
C LEU A 117 -5.73 -13.39 5.76
N PRO A 118 -6.90 -13.77 5.19
CA PRO A 118 -8.04 -14.15 6.01
C PRO A 118 -7.78 -15.37 6.90
N VAL A 119 -6.97 -16.32 6.42
CA VAL A 119 -6.58 -17.51 7.18
C VAL A 119 -5.70 -17.15 8.37
N ALA A 120 -4.61 -16.40 8.13
CA ALA A 120 -3.69 -15.96 9.18
C ALA A 120 -4.32 -14.97 10.18
N HIS A 121 -5.34 -14.21 9.74
CA HIS A 121 -6.10 -13.35 10.64
C HIS A 121 -6.99 -14.16 11.60
N ARG A 122 -7.66 -15.20 11.08
CA ARG A 122 -8.55 -16.08 11.87
C ARG A 122 -7.78 -16.99 12.80
N ASP A 123 -6.67 -17.56 12.32
CA ASP A 123 -5.76 -18.40 13.09
C ASP A 123 -4.32 -17.91 12.95
N GLY A 124 -3.90 -17.08 13.90
CA GLY A 124 -2.54 -16.53 13.92
C GLY A 124 -1.45 -17.57 14.21
N SER A 125 -1.81 -18.80 14.58
CA SER A 125 -0.88 -19.90 14.85
C SER A 125 -0.64 -20.81 13.64
N ASP A 126 -1.40 -20.64 12.56
CA ASP A 126 -1.22 -21.38 11.31
C ASP A 126 0.08 -20.95 10.63
N LEU A 127 1.14 -21.75 10.82
CA LEU A 127 2.47 -21.47 10.30
C LEU A 127 2.52 -21.41 8.77
N GLU A 128 1.70 -22.21 8.07
CA GLU A 128 1.64 -22.17 6.61
C GLU A 128 1.01 -20.86 6.15
N ALA A 129 -0.10 -20.44 6.77
CA ALA A 129 -0.73 -19.17 6.47
C ALA A 129 0.22 -17.99 6.73
N ARG A 130 0.98 -18.03 7.84
CA ARG A 130 2.03 -17.04 8.14
C ARG A 130 3.13 -17.01 7.09
N ALA A 131 3.65 -18.18 6.70
CA ALA A 131 4.70 -18.31 5.70
C ALA A 131 4.27 -17.76 4.33
N GLN A 132 3.09 -18.15 3.87
CA GLN A 132 2.57 -17.70 2.58
C GLN A 132 2.21 -16.21 2.59
N LEU A 133 1.66 -15.70 3.69
CA LEU A 133 1.38 -14.27 3.82
C LEU A 133 2.67 -13.44 3.84
N MET A 134 3.70 -13.91 4.55
CA MET A 134 5.01 -13.25 4.62
C MET A 134 5.71 -13.20 3.25
N LEU A 135 5.71 -14.31 2.51
CA LEU A 135 6.25 -14.36 1.16
C LEU A 135 5.43 -13.47 0.20
N GLY A 136 4.10 -13.45 0.35
CA GLY A 136 3.22 -12.57 -0.42
C GLY A 136 3.51 -11.09 -0.18
N ALA A 137 3.72 -10.69 1.08
CA ALA A 137 4.12 -9.33 1.45
C ALA A 137 5.50 -8.95 0.90
N HIS A 138 6.45 -9.89 0.92
CA HIS A 138 7.77 -9.69 0.31
C HIS A 138 7.65 -9.43 -1.21
N LEU A 139 6.85 -10.22 -1.92
CA LEU A 139 6.62 -10.03 -3.36
C LEU A 139 5.91 -8.70 -3.66
N ALA A 140 4.97 -8.28 -2.80
CA ALA A 140 4.38 -6.94 -2.86
C ALA A 140 5.45 -5.84 -2.70
N GLY A 141 6.40 -6.02 -1.78
CA GLY A 141 7.57 -5.16 -1.62
C GLY A 141 8.46 -5.09 -2.87
N GLU A 142 8.75 -6.23 -3.51
CA GLU A 142 9.49 -6.24 -4.78
C GLU A 142 8.72 -5.53 -5.90
N ALA A 143 7.39 -5.71 -5.95
CA ALA A 143 6.53 -5.05 -6.93
C ALA A 143 6.54 -3.51 -6.77
N LEU A 144 6.28 -3.00 -5.57
CA LEU A 144 6.21 -1.55 -5.33
C LEU A 144 7.55 -0.86 -5.54
N THR A 145 8.66 -1.56 -5.30
CA THR A 145 10.02 -1.02 -5.55
C THR A 145 10.23 -0.69 -7.03
N ILE A 146 9.57 -1.43 -7.91
CA ILE A 146 9.70 -1.29 -9.36
C ILE A 146 8.66 -0.32 -9.91
N SER A 147 7.40 -0.46 -9.50
CA SER A 147 6.29 0.30 -10.08
C SER A 147 5.96 1.60 -9.35
N GLY A 148 6.40 1.75 -8.10
CA GLY A 148 5.81 2.68 -7.15
C GLY A 148 4.39 2.27 -6.73
N LEU A 149 3.77 3.11 -5.91
CA LEU A 149 2.41 2.95 -5.34
C LEU A 149 1.42 3.91 -6.00
N GLY A 150 0.28 4.22 -5.37
CA GLY A 150 -0.75 5.08 -5.96
C GLY A 150 -1.51 5.94 -4.95
N LEU A 151 -2.76 6.25 -5.29
CA LEU A 151 -3.59 7.20 -4.56
C LEU A 151 -4.03 6.69 -3.17
N VAL A 152 -4.15 5.37 -2.95
CA VAL A 152 -4.49 4.82 -1.64
C VAL A 152 -3.38 5.18 -0.65
N HIS A 153 -2.12 4.98 -1.04
CA HIS A 153 -0.97 5.38 -0.24
C HIS A 153 -0.84 6.89 -0.11
N GLY A 154 -1.08 7.66 -1.18
CA GLY A 154 -1.04 9.13 -1.11
C GLY A 154 -2.01 9.69 -0.06
N ILE A 155 -3.25 9.20 -0.04
CA ILE A 155 -4.23 9.58 0.99
C ILE A 155 -3.85 9.01 2.36
N GLY A 156 -3.39 7.76 2.43
CA GLY A 156 -2.94 7.12 3.65
C GLY A 156 -1.80 7.85 4.35
N HIS A 157 -0.79 8.33 3.62
CA HIS A 157 0.33 9.10 4.20
C HIS A 157 -0.15 10.41 4.81
N ALA A 158 -1.00 11.16 4.10
CA ALA A 158 -1.58 12.40 4.62
C ALA A 158 -2.45 12.13 5.86
N LEU A 159 -3.32 11.11 5.82
CA LEU A 159 -4.16 10.71 6.95
C LEU A 159 -3.32 10.37 8.19
N THR A 160 -2.30 9.52 8.02
CA THR A 160 -1.45 9.08 9.14
C THR A 160 -0.63 10.22 9.72
N ALA A 161 -0.14 11.14 8.90
CA ALA A 161 0.59 12.32 9.37
C ALA A 161 -0.28 13.27 10.22
N HIS A 162 -1.58 13.33 9.96
CA HIS A 162 -2.50 14.17 10.74
C HIS A 162 -3.11 13.49 11.96
N THR A 163 -3.24 12.16 11.96
CA THR A 163 -4.01 11.42 12.99
C THR A 163 -3.15 10.48 13.83
N GLY A 164 -1.96 10.10 13.38
CA GLY A 164 -1.18 9.03 14.00
C GLY A 164 -1.80 7.63 13.88
N THR A 165 -2.84 7.47 13.04
CA THR A 165 -3.50 6.19 12.81
C THR A 165 -2.51 5.16 12.28
N PRO A 166 -2.58 3.87 12.68
CA PRO A 166 -1.77 2.82 12.07
C PRO A 166 -1.96 2.76 10.55
N HIS A 167 -0.86 2.68 9.80
CA HIS A 167 -0.85 2.88 8.34
C HIS A 167 -1.87 2.02 7.58
N GLY A 168 -1.85 0.70 7.78
CA GLY A 168 -2.80 -0.20 7.11
C GLY A 168 -4.28 0.07 7.42
N ILE A 169 -4.60 0.64 8.58
CA ILE A 169 -5.97 1.05 8.92
C ILE A 169 -6.35 2.30 8.12
N ALA A 170 -5.45 3.26 7.98
CA ALA A 170 -5.68 4.45 7.15
C ALA A 170 -5.91 4.06 5.68
N LEU A 171 -5.11 3.12 5.14
CA LEU A 171 -5.31 2.60 3.78
C LEU A 171 -6.68 1.93 3.62
N ALA A 172 -7.03 1.01 4.54
CA ALA A 172 -8.30 0.29 4.50
C ALA A 172 -9.53 1.22 4.52
N SER A 173 -9.39 2.39 5.14
CA SER A 173 -10.50 3.33 5.35
C SER A 173 -10.90 4.10 4.10
N VAL A 174 -10.01 4.18 3.11
CA VAL A 174 -10.26 4.87 1.82
C VAL A 174 -10.10 3.95 0.61
N LEU A 175 -9.72 2.70 0.82
CA LEU A 175 -9.34 1.76 -0.23
C LEU A 175 -10.45 1.63 -1.29
N GLU A 176 -11.66 1.31 -0.85
CA GLU A 176 -12.82 1.09 -1.73
C GLU A 176 -13.12 2.31 -2.60
N GLU A 177 -13.22 3.49 -1.98
CA GLU A 177 -13.53 4.75 -2.63
C GLU A 177 -12.45 5.12 -3.67
N VAL A 178 -11.18 4.85 -3.37
CA VAL A 178 -10.08 5.06 -4.31
C VAL A 178 -10.09 4.06 -5.47
N LEU A 179 -10.44 2.79 -5.22
CA LEU A 179 -10.55 1.80 -6.29
C LEU A 179 -11.70 2.16 -7.24
N GLU A 180 -12.86 2.57 -6.71
CA GLU A 180 -13.98 3.04 -7.52
C GLU A 180 -13.61 4.27 -8.36
N PHE A 181 -12.93 5.25 -7.76
CA PHE A 181 -12.40 6.41 -8.47
C PHE A 181 -11.46 6.02 -9.63
N SER A 182 -10.58 5.05 -9.38
CA SER A 182 -9.53 4.63 -10.31
C SER A 182 -10.02 3.69 -11.41
N ALA A 183 -11.13 2.98 -11.21
CA ALA A 183 -11.66 1.95 -12.09
C ALA A 183 -11.75 2.33 -13.59
N PRO A 184 -12.16 3.56 -13.99
CA PRO A 184 -12.21 3.95 -15.39
C PRO A 184 -10.86 3.83 -16.12
N ASN A 185 -9.74 4.01 -15.40
CA ASN A 185 -8.38 3.97 -15.95
C ASN A 185 -7.59 2.72 -15.51
N ALA A 186 -8.17 1.87 -14.64
CA ALA A 186 -7.50 0.70 -14.05
C ALA A 186 -8.15 -0.64 -14.45
N ARG A 187 -9.04 -0.66 -15.46
CA ARG A 187 -9.83 -1.85 -15.83
C ARG A 187 -9.00 -3.11 -16.02
N GLU A 188 -7.90 -3.02 -16.77
CA GLU A 188 -7.03 -4.18 -17.02
C GLU A 188 -6.32 -4.66 -15.74
N ALA A 189 -5.81 -3.72 -14.94
CA ALA A 189 -5.18 -4.04 -13.66
C ALA A 189 -6.15 -4.68 -12.67
N TYR A 190 -7.42 -4.25 -12.66
CA TYR A 190 -8.44 -4.84 -11.80
C TYR A 190 -8.94 -6.18 -12.33
N GLU A 191 -8.97 -6.38 -13.65
CA GLU A 191 -9.17 -7.73 -14.19
C GLU A 191 -8.03 -8.69 -13.79
N GLN A 192 -6.77 -8.24 -13.86
CA GLN A 192 -5.64 -9.02 -13.36
C GLN A 192 -5.77 -9.30 -11.86
N THR A 193 -6.19 -8.32 -11.07
CA THR A 193 -6.48 -8.47 -9.63
C THR A 193 -7.56 -9.53 -9.38
N ALA A 194 -8.71 -9.44 -10.04
CA ALA A 194 -9.79 -10.41 -9.91
C ALA A 194 -9.35 -11.83 -10.29
N ARG A 195 -8.58 -11.98 -11.37
CA ARG A 195 -8.03 -13.27 -11.79
C ARG A 195 -7.01 -13.82 -10.79
N ALA A 196 -6.16 -12.97 -10.23
CA ALA A 196 -5.20 -13.35 -9.18
C ALA A 196 -5.90 -13.85 -7.91
N LEU A 197 -7.00 -13.18 -7.54
CA LEU A 197 -7.91 -13.61 -6.47
C LEU A 197 -8.76 -14.84 -6.82
N ARG A 198 -8.61 -15.38 -8.05
CA ARG A 198 -9.31 -16.57 -8.57
C ARG A 198 -10.84 -16.43 -8.55
N LEU A 199 -11.34 -15.23 -8.79
CA LEU A 199 -12.77 -14.98 -8.91
C LEU A 199 -13.35 -15.69 -10.13
N ALA A 200 -14.59 -16.16 -10.01
CA ALA A 200 -15.32 -16.65 -11.17
C ALA A 200 -15.59 -15.49 -12.15
N PRO A 201 -15.66 -15.76 -13.47
CA PRO A 201 -16.05 -14.74 -14.44
C PRO A 201 -17.39 -14.09 -14.08
N PRO A 202 -17.45 -12.74 -13.94
CA PRO A 202 -18.69 -12.06 -13.63
C PRO A 202 -19.67 -12.18 -14.80
N ALA A 203 -20.95 -12.35 -14.49
CA ALA A 203 -22.00 -12.61 -15.49
C ALA A 203 -22.16 -11.47 -16.51
N ASP A 204 -21.89 -10.24 -16.11
CA ASP A 204 -21.95 -9.05 -16.96
C ASP A 204 -20.58 -8.62 -17.53
N GLY A 205 -19.52 -9.40 -17.26
CA GLY A 205 -18.17 -9.13 -17.73
C GLY A 205 -17.43 -8.02 -17.00
N ASP A 206 -18.00 -7.44 -15.93
CA ASP A 206 -17.39 -6.34 -15.19
C ASP A 206 -16.38 -6.84 -14.14
N TRP A 207 -15.19 -7.22 -14.62
CA TRP A 207 -14.10 -7.69 -13.77
C TRP A 207 -13.59 -6.62 -12.79
N ALA A 208 -13.68 -5.34 -13.15
CA ALA A 208 -13.25 -4.26 -12.28
C ALA A 208 -14.13 -4.19 -11.03
N ARG A 209 -15.46 -4.23 -11.21
CA ARG A 209 -16.39 -4.28 -10.09
C ARG A 209 -16.22 -5.56 -9.26
N ALA A 210 -16.03 -6.71 -9.91
CA ALA A 210 -15.78 -7.97 -9.20
C ALA A 210 -14.52 -7.92 -8.31
N ALA A 211 -13.43 -7.28 -8.77
CA ALA A 211 -12.23 -7.09 -7.97
C ALA A 211 -12.49 -6.20 -6.75
N ILE A 212 -13.18 -5.08 -6.94
CA ILE A 212 -13.54 -4.13 -5.86
C ILE A 212 -14.41 -4.83 -4.81
N ASP A 213 -15.42 -5.59 -5.25
CA ASP A 213 -16.30 -6.34 -4.36
C ASP A 213 -15.53 -7.39 -3.54
N ALA A 214 -14.57 -8.10 -4.15
CA ALA A 214 -13.73 -9.07 -3.44
C ALA A 214 -12.80 -8.39 -2.41
N VAL A 215 -12.23 -7.23 -2.74
CA VAL A 215 -11.42 -6.45 -1.79
C VAL A 215 -12.28 -5.93 -0.63
N ARG A 216 -13.52 -5.53 -0.91
CA ARG A 216 -14.51 -5.13 0.10
C ARG A 216 -14.86 -6.31 1.01
N GLU A 217 -15.06 -7.51 0.46
CA GLU A 217 -15.31 -8.74 1.22
C GLU A 217 -14.13 -9.09 2.13
N ILE A 218 -12.89 -9.09 1.61
CA ILE A 218 -11.67 -9.33 2.41
C ILE A 218 -11.58 -8.29 3.53
N SER A 219 -11.75 -7.00 3.23
CA SER A 219 -11.68 -5.94 4.23
C SER A 219 -12.76 -6.08 5.31
N GLY A 220 -13.96 -6.54 4.93
CA GLY A 220 -15.07 -6.84 5.83
C GLY A 220 -14.78 -8.03 6.74
N GLU A 221 -14.21 -9.11 6.20
CA GLU A 221 -13.82 -10.29 6.97
C GLU A 221 -12.75 -9.97 8.02
N LEU A 222 -11.84 -9.05 7.70
CA LEU A 222 -10.79 -8.58 8.61
C LEU A 222 -11.29 -7.55 9.65
N GLY A 223 -12.49 -6.99 9.47
CA GLY A 223 -13.05 -5.97 10.35
C GLY A 223 -12.17 -4.72 10.47
N ILE A 224 -11.46 -4.35 9.40
CA ILE A 224 -10.34 -3.38 9.46
C ILE A 224 -10.70 -1.98 8.96
N LYS A 225 -11.72 -1.85 8.09
CA LYS A 225 -12.21 -0.56 7.59
C LYS A 225 -12.92 0.20 8.72
N GLN A 226 -12.53 1.44 8.94
CA GLN A 226 -13.12 2.35 9.92
C GLN A 226 -13.47 3.68 9.23
N PRO A 227 -14.59 4.32 9.56
CA PRO A 227 -14.90 5.64 9.01
C PRO A 227 -13.88 6.67 9.50
N LEU A 228 -13.56 7.69 8.68
CA LEU A 228 -12.50 8.64 9.01
C LEU A 228 -12.73 9.38 10.34
N ARG A 229 -14.00 9.64 10.71
CA ARG A 229 -14.34 10.23 12.02
C ARG A 229 -13.86 9.40 13.22
N GLU A 230 -13.83 8.07 13.10
CA GLU A 230 -13.35 7.16 14.17
C GLU A 230 -11.82 7.13 14.25
N LEU A 231 -11.15 7.56 13.19
CA LEU A 231 -9.70 7.75 13.14
C LEU A 231 -9.25 9.12 13.66
N GLY A 232 -10.18 9.93 14.19
CA GLY A 232 -9.90 11.27 14.68
C GLY A 232 -9.85 12.35 13.59
N VAL A 233 -10.27 12.04 12.36
CA VAL A 233 -10.43 13.05 11.31
C VAL A 233 -11.65 13.91 11.63
N ARG A 234 -11.46 15.22 11.60
CA ARG A 234 -12.51 16.22 11.73
C ARG A 234 -12.74 16.92 10.39
N PRO A 235 -13.90 17.57 10.15
CA PRO A 235 -14.16 18.25 8.89
C PRO A 235 -13.10 19.30 8.51
N ASP A 236 -12.48 19.96 9.49
CA ASP A 236 -11.39 20.93 9.27
C ASP A 236 -10.09 20.28 8.79
N LEU A 237 -9.94 18.96 8.92
CA LEU A 237 -8.78 18.21 8.42
C LEU A 237 -8.96 17.71 6.99
N LEU A 238 -10.16 17.71 6.41
CA LEU A 238 -10.37 17.22 5.04
C LEU A 238 -9.57 18.02 4.00
N PRO A 239 -9.57 19.38 4.02
CA PRO A 239 -8.75 20.14 3.07
C PRO A 239 -7.23 19.89 3.19
N PRO A 240 -6.58 19.96 4.38
CA PRO A 240 -5.15 19.70 4.46
C PRO A 240 -4.78 18.25 4.13
N ILE A 241 -5.63 17.26 4.45
CA ILE A 241 -5.40 15.86 4.03
C ILE A 241 -5.47 15.75 2.50
N ALA A 242 -6.46 16.36 1.85
CA ALA A 242 -6.59 16.34 0.39
C ALA A 242 -5.38 16.98 -0.31
N SER A 243 -4.96 18.15 0.18
CA SER A 243 -3.79 18.86 -0.32
C SER A 243 -2.50 18.06 -0.14
N GLY A 244 -2.30 17.48 1.05
CA GLY A 244 -1.14 16.62 1.36
C GLY A 244 -1.10 15.36 0.48
N ALA A 245 -2.25 14.73 0.26
CA ALA A 245 -2.36 13.55 -0.60
C ALA A 245 -2.05 13.87 -2.07
N LEU A 246 -2.51 15.02 -2.57
CA LEU A 246 -2.19 15.47 -3.92
C LEU A 246 -0.68 15.76 -4.09
N ALA A 247 -0.05 16.31 -3.05
CA ALA A 247 1.37 16.64 -3.03
C ALA A 247 2.30 15.42 -2.85
N ASP A 248 1.79 14.30 -2.31
CA ASP A 248 2.58 13.09 -2.12
C ASP A 248 3.11 12.56 -3.46
N ALA A 249 4.40 12.24 -3.49
CA ALA A 249 5.10 11.76 -4.68
C ALA A 249 4.49 10.48 -5.26
N VAL A 250 3.93 9.59 -4.43
CA VAL A 250 3.33 8.33 -4.89
C VAL A 250 2.05 8.55 -5.70
N THR A 251 1.31 9.64 -5.46
CA THR A 251 0.05 9.95 -6.16
C THR A 251 0.26 10.11 -7.67
N ARG A 252 1.46 10.55 -8.11
CA ARG A 252 1.77 10.71 -9.55
C ARG A 252 1.76 9.39 -10.32
N ASN A 253 1.88 8.26 -9.65
CA ASN A 253 1.85 6.94 -10.25
C ASN A 253 0.43 6.39 -10.41
N ALA A 254 -0.60 7.04 -9.84
CA ALA A 254 -1.99 6.57 -9.94
C ALA A 254 -2.47 6.47 -11.41
N PRO A 255 -3.25 5.44 -11.77
CA PRO A 255 -3.77 5.23 -13.15
C PRO A 255 -4.67 6.38 -13.61
N ARG A 256 -5.42 6.97 -12.66
CA ARG A 256 -6.21 8.18 -12.84
C ARG A 256 -5.60 9.26 -11.96
N GLN A 257 -5.14 10.35 -12.57
CA GLN A 257 -4.61 11.49 -11.83
C GLN A 257 -5.76 12.25 -11.16
N PRO A 258 -5.75 12.41 -9.82
CA PRO A 258 -6.81 13.13 -9.13
C PRO A 258 -6.57 14.65 -9.17
N THR A 259 -7.67 15.39 -9.08
CA THR A 259 -7.65 16.78 -8.61
C THR A 259 -7.81 16.82 -7.09
N GLU A 260 -7.51 17.95 -6.45
CA GLU A 260 -7.76 18.13 -5.01
C GLU A 260 -9.25 17.92 -4.66
N GLN A 261 -10.15 18.35 -5.56
CA GLN A 261 -11.59 18.16 -5.39
C GLN A 261 -12.00 16.68 -5.48
N ASP A 262 -11.37 15.89 -6.33
CA ASP A 262 -11.61 14.44 -6.39
C ASP A 262 -11.22 13.77 -5.06
N ILE A 263 -10.05 14.14 -4.51
CA ILE A 263 -9.59 13.60 -3.22
C ILE A 263 -10.53 14.03 -2.10
N HIS A 264 -10.98 15.29 -2.10
CA HIS A 264 -11.96 15.75 -1.12
C HIS A 264 -13.26 14.93 -1.18
N GLY A 265 -13.79 14.64 -2.37
CA GLY A 265 -14.98 13.80 -2.53
C GLY A 265 -14.79 12.36 -2.05
N ILE A 266 -13.59 11.79 -2.24
CA ILE A 266 -13.21 10.49 -1.69
C ILE A 266 -13.23 10.53 -0.15
N LEU A 267 -12.60 11.56 0.44
CA LEU A 267 -12.55 11.72 1.90
C LEU A 267 -13.94 11.95 2.50
N GLU A 268 -14.82 12.73 1.85
CA GLU A 268 -16.20 12.93 2.27
C GLU A 268 -17.01 11.62 2.24
N SER A 269 -16.78 10.78 1.22
CA SER A 269 -17.46 9.49 1.10
C SER A 269 -17.04 8.50 2.21
N ALA A 270 -15.78 8.57 2.64
CA ALA A 270 -15.23 7.72 3.70
C ALA A 270 -15.43 8.26 5.14
N PHE A 271 -16.05 9.44 5.31
CA PHE A 271 -16.16 10.15 6.59
C PHE A 271 -17.05 9.47 7.63
#